data_AF-A0A7S2E098-F1
#
_entry.id   AF-A0A7S2E098-F1
#
_cell.length_a   1.000
_cell.length_b   1.000
_cell.length_c   1.000
_cell.angle_alpha   90.00
_cell.angle_beta   90.00
_cell.angle_gamma   90.00
#
_symmetry.space_group_name_H-M   'P 1'
#
loop_
_entity.id
_entity.type
_entity.pdbx_description
1 polymer ?
#
loop_
_entity_poly.entity_id
_entity_poly.type
_entity_poly.pdbx_seq_one_letter_code
_entity_poly.pdbx_strand_id
1 'polypeptide(L)'
;RQTRGLGRILHLMSKDPEPALFSYIRSSELGADLQSNTAFGLRPLIYADYTASGRALTFIEDYVRNALLPTYGNTHTSTTKTGRQSSDFVDEARTMIKNYLRCGKHDRLLFAGSGATAGA
;
A
#
# COMPACT_ATOMS: atom_id res chain seq x y z
N ARG A 1 4.34 -4.71 34.60
CA ARG A 1 4.62 -3.29 34.91
C ARG A 1 4.59 -2.50 33.58
N GLN A 2 3.57 -1.66 33.41
CA GLN A 2 3.37 -0.54 32.46
C GLN A 2 3.82 -0.65 30.99
N THR A 3 2.90 -1.05 30.12
CA THR A 3 2.83 -0.74 28.67
C THR A 3 2.16 0.63 28.39
N ARG A 4 2.17 1.57 29.35
CA ARG A 4 1.34 2.79 29.33
C ARG A 4 1.89 3.98 28.52
N GLY A 5 2.99 3.81 27.78
CA GLY A 5 3.71 4.92 27.14
C GLY A 5 3.19 5.32 25.75
N LEU A 6 2.93 4.34 24.88
CA LEU A 6 2.61 4.59 23.46
C LEU A 6 1.19 5.13 23.25
N GLY A 7 0.21 4.62 24.01
CA GLY A 7 -1.17 5.11 23.93
C GLY A 7 -1.32 6.59 24.37
N ARG A 8 -0.41 7.11 25.21
CA ARG A 8 -0.47 8.51 25.68
C ARG A 8 -0.03 9.52 24.63
N ILE A 9 0.89 9.18 23.74
CA ILE A 9 1.38 10.13 22.73
C ILE A 9 0.35 10.31 21.62
N LEU A 10 -0.34 9.24 21.22
CA LEU A 10 -1.43 9.31 20.25
C LEU A 10 -2.69 9.97 20.82
N HIS A 11 -2.98 9.78 22.11
CA HIS A 11 -4.16 10.36 22.77
C HIS A 11 -4.09 11.88 23.02
N LEU A 12 -2.92 12.51 22.82
CA LEU A 12 -2.70 13.93 23.14
C LEU A 12 -2.95 14.90 21.98
N MET A 13 -3.32 14.44 20.77
CA MET A 13 -3.35 15.32 19.58
C MET A 13 -4.67 15.39 18.78
N SER A 14 -5.77 14.72 19.17
CA SER A 14 -7.11 15.08 18.65
C SER A 14 -8.21 14.81 19.69
N LYS A 15 -9.14 15.77 19.83
CA LYS A 15 -10.34 15.62 20.68
C LYS A 15 -11.53 15.01 19.93
N ASP A 16 -11.47 14.95 18.61
CA ASP A 16 -12.51 14.36 17.79
C ASP A 16 -12.20 12.88 17.53
N PRO A 17 -13.22 12.00 17.51
CA PRO A 17 -13.04 10.61 17.14
C PRO A 17 -12.48 10.56 15.71
N GLU A 18 -11.33 9.90 15.57
CA GLU A 18 -10.71 9.66 14.28
C GLU A 18 -11.72 8.95 13.36
N PRO A 19 -11.93 9.44 12.12
CA PRO A 19 -12.73 8.73 11.13
C PRO A 19 -12.29 7.26 11.04
N ALA A 20 -13.25 6.33 11.05
CA ALA A 20 -12.98 4.89 11.09
C ALA A 20 -12.00 4.42 10.00
N LEU A 21 -11.98 5.08 8.85
CA LEU A 21 -11.04 4.83 7.76
C LEU A 21 -9.57 5.07 8.17
N PHE A 22 -9.27 6.16 8.88
CA PHE A 22 -7.89 6.45 9.26
C PHE A 22 -7.39 5.48 10.33
N SER A 23 -8.24 5.13 11.30
CA SER A 23 -7.91 4.09 12.27
C SER A 23 -7.68 2.73 11.58
N TYR A 24 -8.50 2.40 10.58
CA TYR A 24 -8.32 1.19 9.78
C TYR A 24 -6.99 1.18 9.02
N ILE A 25 -6.65 2.26 8.32
CA ILE A 25 -5.38 2.39 7.59
C ILE A 25 -4.20 2.26 8.55
N ARG A 26 -4.21 2.99 9.67
CA ARG A 26 -3.14 2.96 10.68
C ARG A 26 -2.96 1.58 11.30
N SER A 27 -4.06 0.88 11.59
CA SER A 27 -4.00 -0.50 12.10
C SER A 27 -3.53 -1.52 11.05
N SER A 28 -3.57 -1.17 9.77
CA SER A 28 -3.16 -2.02 8.65
C SER A 28 -1.70 -1.83 8.25
N GLU A 29 -1.00 -0.83 8.78
CA GLU A 29 0.40 -0.56 8.46
C GLU A 29 1.32 -1.66 8.99
N LEU A 30 2.01 -2.33 8.06
CA LEU A 30 2.98 -3.35 8.44
C LEU A 30 4.18 -2.73 9.17
N GLY A 31 4.45 -3.29 10.35
CA GLY A 31 5.56 -2.90 11.21
C GLY A 31 5.35 -1.60 11.99
N ALA A 32 4.12 -1.10 12.14
CA ALA A 32 3.81 0.10 12.92
C ALA A 32 4.31 0.01 14.38
N ASP A 33 4.27 -1.20 14.97
CA ASP A 33 4.69 -1.46 16.35
C ASP A 33 6.15 -1.98 16.47
N LEU A 34 6.94 -1.87 15.41
CA LEU A 34 8.34 -2.30 15.45
C LEU A 34 9.13 -1.47 16.47
N GLN A 35 10.04 -2.15 17.16
CA GLN A 35 10.96 -1.55 18.10
C GLN A 35 12.39 -1.85 17.67
N SER A 36 13.28 -0.90 17.93
CA SER A 36 14.70 -1.04 17.61
C SER A 36 15.55 -0.75 18.85
N ASN A 37 16.66 -1.48 18.97
CA ASN A 37 17.65 -1.19 20.00
C ASN A 37 18.41 0.07 19.62
N THR A 38 18.45 1.02 20.56
CA THR A 38 19.19 2.27 20.42
C THR A 38 20.19 2.40 21.56
N ALA A 39 21.09 3.38 21.48
CA ALA A 39 21.98 3.74 22.59
C ALA A 39 21.23 4.12 23.89
N PHE A 40 19.93 4.43 23.78
CA PHE A 40 19.06 4.77 24.90
C PHE A 40 18.04 3.66 25.25
N GLY A 41 18.37 2.41 24.89
CA GLY A 41 17.53 1.23 25.10
C GLY A 41 16.57 0.95 23.95
N LEU A 42 15.60 0.07 24.20
CA LEU A 42 14.57 -0.30 23.23
C LEU A 42 13.61 0.87 23.00
N ARG A 43 13.50 1.33 21.76
CA ARG A 43 12.66 2.47 21.37
C ARG A 43 11.72 2.09 20.22
N PRO A 44 10.53 2.70 20.13
CA PRO A 44 9.68 2.57 18.94
C PRO A 44 10.42 3.01 17.68
N LEU A 45 10.28 2.23 16.61
CA LEU A 45 10.79 2.59 15.30
C LEU A 45 9.82 3.55 14.61
N ILE A 46 10.14 4.84 14.60
CA ILE A 46 9.33 5.85 13.92
C ILE A 46 9.69 5.89 12.44
N TYR A 47 8.72 5.65 11.57
CA TYR A 47 8.89 5.81 10.13
C TYR A 47 8.59 7.25 9.74
N ALA A 48 9.61 7.97 9.31
CA ALA A 48 9.51 9.37 8.90
C ALA A 48 9.80 9.58 7.40
N ASP A 49 9.76 8.51 6.61
CA ASP A 49 10.15 8.51 5.20
C ASP A 49 8.95 8.32 4.24
N TYR A 50 7.73 8.64 4.71
CA TYR A 50 6.49 8.52 3.94
C TYR A 50 6.48 9.34 2.64
N THR A 51 7.31 10.39 2.56
CA THR A 51 7.47 11.19 1.33
C THR A 51 8.24 10.45 0.24
N ALA A 52 9.17 9.56 0.60
CA ALA A 52 9.91 8.75 -0.35
C ALA A 52 9.12 7.50 -0.75
N SER A 53 8.55 6.80 0.23
CA SER A 53 7.68 5.65 0.00
C SER A 53 6.72 5.43 1.17
N GLY A 54 5.51 4.94 0.88
CA GLY A 54 4.61 4.46 1.91
C GLY A 54 5.06 3.10 2.48
N ARG A 55 4.53 2.75 3.66
CA ARG A 55 4.59 1.38 4.20
C ARG A 55 3.55 0.48 3.53
N ALA A 56 3.86 -0.81 3.47
CA ALA A 56 2.91 -1.82 3.02
C ALA A 56 1.70 -1.91 3.97
N LEU A 57 0.53 -2.16 3.39
CA LEU A 57 -0.74 -2.27 4.12
C LEU A 57 -1.27 -3.70 4.02
N THR A 58 -1.67 -4.29 5.14
CA THR A 58 -2.15 -5.67 5.23
C THR A 58 -3.20 -6.00 4.17
N PHE A 59 -4.22 -5.15 4.00
CA PHE A 59 -5.30 -5.42 3.05
C PHE A 59 -4.86 -5.40 1.58
N ILE A 60 -3.82 -4.63 1.23
CA ILE A 60 -3.22 -4.64 -0.10
C ILE A 60 -2.42 -5.93 -0.28
N GLU A 61 -1.56 -6.25 0.69
CA GLU A 61 -0.72 -7.45 0.63
C GLU A 61 -1.54 -8.74 0.63
N ASP A 62 -2.64 -8.77 1.38
CA ASP A 62 -3.56 -9.91 1.39
C ASP A 62 -4.30 -10.05 0.06
N TYR A 63 -4.65 -8.95 -0.61
CA TYR A 63 -5.23 -9.01 -1.96
C TYR A 63 -4.20 -9.52 -2.97
N VAL A 64 -2.97 -9.01 -2.93
CA VAL A 64 -1.88 -9.50 -3.78
C VAL A 64 -1.67 -11.00 -3.55
N ARG A 65 -1.53 -11.41 -2.29
CA ARG A 65 -1.28 -12.80 -1.90
C ARG A 65 -2.41 -13.76 -2.28
N ASN A 66 -3.65 -13.38 -2.01
CA ASN A 66 -4.78 -14.31 -2.07
C ASN A 66 -5.57 -14.22 -3.37
N ALA A 67 -5.56 -13.07 -4.06
CA ALA A 67 -6.31 -12.88 -5.31
C ALA A 67 -5.40 -12.87 -6.54
N LEU A 68 -4.27 -12.16 -6.50
CA LEU A 68 -3.40 -12.01 -7.67
C LEU A 68 -2.47 -13.21 -7.86
N LEU A 69 -1.60 -13.46 -6.89
CA LEU A 69 -0.52 -14.44 -6.99
C LEU A 69 -0.97 -15.87 -7.35
N PRO A 70 -2.11 -16.41 -6.86
CA PRO A 70 -2.52 -17.78 -7.18
C PRO A 70 -2.82 -18.02 -8.66
N THR A 71 -3.13 -16.95 -9.40
CA THR A 71 -3.44 -17.01 -10.84
C THR A 71 -2.43 -16.26 -11.70
N TYR A 72 -1.31 -15.86 -11.10
CA TYR A 72 -0.27 -15.16 -11.83
C TYR A 72 0.29 -16.03 -12.97
N GLY A 73 0.35 -15.45 -14.15
CA GLY A 73 0.92 -16.06 -15.33
C GLY A 73 1.45 -14.98 -16.27
N ASN A 74 2.50 -15.30 -17.02
CA ASN A 74 3.04 -14.35 -18.00
C ASN A 74 1.95 -13.98 -19.02
N THR A 75 1.73 -12.68 -19.18
CA THR A 75 0.68 -12.11 -20.04
C THR A 75 0.92 -12.32 -21.54
N HIS A 76 2.11 -12.78 -21.92
CA HIS A 76 2.47 -13.14 -23.30
C HIS A 76 1.92 -14.49 -23.76
N THR A 77 1.27 -15.25 -22.87
CA THR A 77 0.69 -16.55 -23.19
C THR A 77 -0.80 -16.56 -22.83
N SER A 78 -1.65 -16.04 -23.72
CA SER A 78 -3.10 -15.95 -23.51
C SER A 78 -3.83 -17.30 -23.54
N THR A 79 -3.13 -18.39 -23.85
CA THR A 79 -3.70 -19.74 -23.97
C THR A 79 -3.94 -20.41 -22.62
N THR A 80 -3.32 -19.92 -21.54
CA THR A 80 -3.52 -20.48 -20.18
C THR A 80 -4.49 -19.61 -19.39
N LYS A 81 -5.23 -20.26 -18.46
CA LYS A 81 -6.15 -19.56 -17.54
C LYS A 81 -5.43 -18.46 -16.74
N THR A 82 -4.18 -18.70 -16.35
CA THR A 82 -3.37 -17.76 -15.56
C THR A 82 -2.85 -16.57 -16.38
N GLY A 83 -2.44 -16.81 -17.64
CA GLY A 83 -2.01 -15.74 -18.55
C GLY A 83 -3.17 -14.80 -18.93
N ARG A 84 -4.36 -15.37 -19.18
CA ARG A 84 -5.58 -14.57 -19.40
C ARG A 84 -5.97 -13.77 -18.17
N GLN A 85 -6.05 -14.41 -17.00
CA GLN A 85 -6.41 -13.74 -15.75
C GLN A 85 -5.46 -12.57 -15.41
N SER A 86 -4.16 -12.76 -15.62
CA SER A 86 -3.16 -11.71 -15.38
C SER A 86 -3.31 -10.53 -16.35
N SER A 87 -3.73 -10.81 -17.60
CA SER A 87 -4.01 -9.76 -18.59
C SER A 87 -5.27 -8.97 -18.21
N ASP A 88 -6.32 -9.66 -17.75
CA ASP A 88 -7.57 -9.03 -17.29
C ASP A 88 -7.31 -8.10 -16.09
N PHE A 89 -6.47 -8.51 -15.12
CA PHE A 89 -6.09 -7.65 -14.00
C PHE A 89 -5.37 -6.36 -14.44
N VAL A 90 -4.47 -6.44 -15.44
CA VAL A 90 -3.78 -5.26 -15.98
C VAL A 90 -4.75 -4.31 -16.69
N ASP A 91 -5.71 -4.86 -17.43
CA ASP A 91 -6.73 -4.06 -18.13
C ASP A 91 -7.72 -3.40 -17.16
N GLU A 92 -8.12 -4.09 -16.10
CA GLU A 92 -8.93 -3.55 -15.01
C GLU A 92 -8.19 -2.41 -14.29
N ALA A 93 -6.93 -2.63 -13.91
CA ALA A 93 -6.10 -1.60 -13.28
C ALA A 93 -5.96 -0.35 -14.17
N ARG A 94 -5.75 -0.53 -15.48
CA ARG A 94 -5.70 0.58 -16.44
C ARG A 94 -7.01 1.36 -16.48
N THR A 95 -8.14 0.67 -16.45
CA THR A 95 -9.47 1.29 -16.46
C THR A 95 -9.71 2.07 -15.17
N MET A 96 -9.40 1.50 -14.01
CA MET A 96 -9.52 2.18 -12.72
C MET A 96 -8.69 3.45 -12.67
N ILE A 97 -7.40 3.39 -13.03
CA ILE A 97 -6.51 4.56 -12.98
C ILE A 97 -7.01 5.66 -13.92
N LYS A 98 -7.43 5.32 -15.15
CA LYS A 98 -8.01 6.30 -16.08
C LYS A 98 -9.25 6.98 -15.50
N ASN A 99 -10.12 6.23 -14.83
CA ASN A 99 -11.32 6.78 -14.19
C ASN A 99 -10.95 7.73 -13.03
N TYR A 100 -10.01 7.34 -12.17
CA TYR A 100 -9.55 8.18 -11.06
C TYR A 100 -8.89 9.48 -11.54
N LEU A 101 -8.15 9.42 -12.65
CA LEU A 101 -7.52 10.58 -13.27
C LEU A 101 -8.45 11.36 -14.22
N ARG A 102 -9.69 10.92 -14.40
CA ARG A 102 -10.69 11.52 -15.31
C ARG A 102 -10.21 11.60 -16.77
N CYS A 103 -9.46 10.60 -17.22
CA CYS A 103 -8.99 10.49 -18.60
C CYS A 103 -10.15 10.31 -19.58
N GLY A 104 -10.10 11.00 -20.72
CA GLY A 104 -11.04 10.85 -21.82
C GLY A 104 -10.71 9.68 -22.76
N LYS A 105 -11.58 9.46 -23.75
CA LYS A 105 -11.46 8.38 -24.76
C LYS A 105 -10.15 8.42 -25.58
N HIS A 106 -9.54 9.60 -25.71
CA HIS A 106 -8.33 9.80 -26.49
C HIS A 106 -7.05 9.71 -25.66
N ASP A 107 -7.17 9.66 -24.33
CA ASP A 107 -6.03 9.63 -23.42
C ASP A 107 -5.46 8.21 -23.31
N ARG A 108 -4.13 8.12 -23.31
CA ARG A 108 -3.39 6.87 -23.19
C ARG A 108 -2.74 6.79 -21.80
N LEU A 109 -2.75 5.59 -21.24
CA LEU A 109 -2.08 5.29 -19.98
C LEU A 109 -0.96 4.31 -20.29
N LEU A 110 0.25 4.69 -19.90
CA LEU A 110 1.47 3.90 -20.04
C LEU A 110 2.00 3.61 -18.63
N PHE A 111 2.27 2.33 -18.34
CA PHE A 111 2.94 1.95 -17.11
C PHE A 111 4.45 2.13 -17.32
N ALA A 112 5.06 3.09 -16.62
CA ALA A 112 6.46 3.49 -16.80
C ALA A 112 7.40 3.11 -15.64
N GLY A 113 6.93 2.29 -14.69
CA GLY A 113 7.66 2.01 -13.45
C GLY A 113 7.45 3.09 -12.39
N SER A 114 8.34 3.16 -11.40
CA SER A 114 8.25 4.09 -10.26
C SER A 114 9.48 5.02 -10.16
N GLY A 115 9.30 6.16 -9.47
CA GLY A 115 10.37 7.13 -9.22
C GLY A 115 10.63 8.10 -10.36
N ALA A 116 11.64 8.97 -10.19
CA ALA A 116 12.02 10.00 -11.16
C ALA A 116 12.43 9.43 -12.53
N THR A 117 12.88 8.18 -12.58
CA THR A 117 13.29 7.48 -13.80
C THR A 117 12.12 7.14 -14.73
N ALA A 118 10.87 7.13 -14.23
CA ALA A 118 9.69 6.82 -15.02
C ALA A 118 9.27 7.95 -15.99
N GLY A 119 9.86 9.15 -15.85
CA GLY A 119 9.57 10.32 -16.69
C GLY A 119 10.79 10.95 -17.36
N ALA A 120 11.95 10.27 -17.34
CA ALA A 120 13.19 10.69 -18.00
C ALA A 120 13.31 10.13 -19.42
#